data_AF-A0A0K1ZUK3-F1
#
_entry.id   AF-A0A0K1ZUK3-F1
#
_cell.length_a   1.000
_cell.length_b   1.000
_cell.length_c   1.000
_cell.angle_alpha   90.00
_cell.angle_beta   90.00
_cell.angle_gamma   90.00
#
_symmetry.space_group_name_H-M   'P 1'
#
loop_
_entity.id
_entity.type
_entity.pdbx_description
1 polymer ?
#
loop_
_entity_poly.entity_id
_entity_poly.type
_entity_poly.pdbx_seq_one_letter_code
_entity_poly.pdbx_strand_id
1 'polypeptide(L)'
;ISPLSIARASNIKSEETKLIPGQVLLVPVTCGCTRNHNLVNISYDIKFGDSYFYLATTAYENLTNSKKLEDLNPGLSPFLLPGEVPIVVPLFCRCPSKNQLNKGIKYLITYVWQNNDNVSLVSTKFGAS
;
A
#
# COMPACT_ATOMS: atom_id res chain seq x y z
N ILE A 1 0.11 -11.88 -3.32
CA ILE A 1 0.10 -10.94 -4.46
C ILE A 1 1.07 -11.51 -5.50
N SER A 2 0.69 -11.60 -6.78
CA SER A 2 1.57 -12.16 -7.82
C SER A 2 2.09 -11.09 -8.79
N PRO A 3 3.29 -11.26 -9.38
CA PRO A 3 3.80 -10.37 -10.42
C PRO A 3 2.81 -10.18 -11.58
N LEU A 4 2.20 -11.26 -12.09
CA LEU A 4 1.14 -11.21 -13.08
C LEU A 4 -0.06 -10.31 -12.69
N SER A 5 -0.49 -10.34 -11.42
CA SER A 5 -1.60 -9.49 -10.95
C SER A 5 -1.23 -8.00 -10.97
N ILE A 6 0.02 -7.67 -10.62
CA ILE A 6 0.53 -6.30 -10.65
C ILE A 6 0.68 -5.83 -12.09
N ALA A 7 1.21 -6.68 -12.97
CA ALA A 7 1.36 -6.36 -14.39
C ALA A 7 0.01 -6.05 -15.05
N ARG A 8 -1.00 -6.91 -14.82
CA ARG A 8 -2.37 -6.68 -15.33
C ARG A 8 -2.97 -5.38 -14.79
N ALA A 9 -2.87 -5.14 -13.48
CA ALA A 9 -3.43 -3.93 -12.87
C ALA A 9 -2.71 -2.66 -13.37
N SER A 10 -1.42 -2.73 -13.63
CA SER A 10 -0.58 -1.60 -14.08
C SER A 10 -0.50 -1.46 -15.61
N ASN A 11 -1.31 -2.21 -16.36
CA ASN A 11 -1.28 -2.25 -17.84
C ASN A 11 0.12 -2.57 -18.44
N ILE A 12 0.87 -3.46 -17.79
CA ILE A 12 2.17 -3.97 -18.24
C ILE A 12 1.95 -5.28 -19.01
N LYS A 13 2.55 -5.38 -20.21
CA LYS A 13 2.29 -6.46 -21.17
C LYS A 13 2.69 -7.86 -20.66
N SER A 14 3.79 -7.95 -19.92
CA SER A 14 4.34 -9.20 -19.40
C SER A 14 4.93 -8.98 -18.01
N GLU A 15 4.85 -10.00 -17.13
CA GLU A 15 5.49 -9.97 -15.81
C GLU A 15 7.03 -9.96 -15.87
N GLU A 16 7.61 -10.31 -17.03
CA GLU A 16 9.06 -10.23 -17.29
C GLU A 16 9.51 -8.84 -17.75
N THR A 17 8.56 -7.91 -17.96
CA THR A 17 8.90 -6.55 -18.40
C THR A 17 9.75 -5.88 -17.31
N LYS A 18 10.94 -5.41 -17.69
CA LYS A 18 11.82 -4.67 -16.78
C LYS A 18 11.13 -3.38 -16.33
N LEU A 19 11.09 -3.20 -15.02
CA LEU A 19 10.51 -2.03 -14.39
C LEU A 19 11.45 -0.83 -14.50
N ILE A 20 10.88 0.36 -14.71
CA ILE A 20 11.63 1.62 -14.78
C ILE A 20 11.54 2.32 -13.41
N PRO A 21 12.64 2.83 -12.84
CA PRO A 21 12.61 3.59 -11.59
C PRO A 21 11.60 4.75 -11.65
N GLY A 22 10.81 4.92 -10.59
CA GLY A 22 9.81 5.98 -10.48
C GLY A 22 8.50 5.74 -11.25
N GLN A 23 8.38 4.63 -12.00
CA GLN A 23 7.10 4.28 -12.60
C GLN A 23 6.08 3.87 -11.53
N VAL A 24 4.80 4.23 -11.73
CA VAL A 24 3.72 3.83 -10.82
C VAL A 24 3.32 2.40 -11.09
N LEU A 25 3.19 1.62 -10.01
CA LEU A 25 2.65 0.27 -10.05
C LEU A 25 1.36 0.20 -9.22
N LEU A 26 0.32 -0.36 -9.81
CA LEU A 26 -0.91 -0.68 -9.10
C LEU A 26 -0.77 -2.10 -8.54
N VAL A 27 -0.68 -2.18 -7.20
CA VAL A 27 -0.59 -3.43 -6.47
C VAL A 27 -2.00 -3.81 -5.99
N PRO A 28 -2.67 -4.79 -6.61
CA PRO A 28 -4.02 -5.16 -6.21
C PRO A 28 -4.01 -5.89 -4.87
N VAL A 29 -4.85 -5.41 -3.94
CA VAL A 29 -5.02 -5.98 -2.61
C VAL A 29 -6.50 -6.10 -2.25
N THR A 30 -6.82 -7.08 -1.40
CA THR A 30 -8.17 -7.23 -0.84
C THR A 30 -8.27 -6.43 0.45
N CYS A 31 -8.96 -5.30 0.41
CA CYS A 31 -9.12 -4.43 1.57
C CYS A 31 -10.03 -5.06 2.63
N GLY A 32 -9.53 -5.18 3.86
CA GLY A 32 -10.35 -5.54 5.02
C GLY A 32 -11.07 -4.31 5.55
N CYS A 33 -12.38 -4.24 5.33
CA CYS A 33 -13.21 -3.11 5.77
C CYS A 33 -14.20 -3.54 6.84
N THR A 34 -14.02 -3.01 8.04
CA THR A 34 -14.98 -3.14 9.14
C THR A 34 -15.39 -1.74 9.61
N ARG A 35 -16.24 -1.66 10.65
CA ARG A 35 -16.65 -0.36 11.22
C ARG A 35 -15.47 0.50 11.67
N ASN A 36 -14.40 -0.12 12.18
CA ASN A 36 -13.33 0.60 12.89
C ASN A 36 -11.97 0.56 12.16
N HIS A 37 -11.85 -0.20 11.07
CA HIS A 37 -10.60 -0.27 10.32
C HIS A 37 -10.85 -0.49 8.83
N ASN A 38 -9.99 0.10 8.00
CA ASN A 38 -9.89 -0.16 6.57
C ASN A 38 -8.41 -0.35 6.23
N LEU A 39 -7.96 -1.60 6.36
CA LEU A 39 -6.54 -1.96 6.29
C LEU A 39 -6.36 -3.28 5.54
N VAL A 40 -5.18 -3.46 4.96
CA VAL A 40 -4.68 -4.77 4.53
C VAL A 40 -3.48 -5.13 5.38
N ASN A 41 -3.53 -6.29 6.03
CA ASN A 41 -2.42 -6.80 6.81
C ASN A 41 -1.47 -7.60 5.91
N ILE A 42 -0.23 -7.15 5.79
CA ILE A 42 0.83 -7.83 5.06
C ILE A 42 1.81 -8.41 6.08
N SER A 43 2.17 -9.68 5.94
CA SER A 43 3.23 -10.28 6.76
C SER A 43 4.59 -9.84 6.22
N TYR A 44 5.50 -9.46 7.10
CA TYR A 44 6.85 -9.06 6.76
C TYR A 44 7.84 -9.64 7.78
N ASP A 45 8.88 -10.30 7.31
CA ASP A 45 9.96 -10.78 8.18
C ASP A 45 11.00 -9.68 8.34
N ILE A 46 11.16 -9.20 9.58
CA ILE A 46 12.11 -8.14 9.92
C ILE A 46 13.52 -8.55 9.49
N LYS A 47 14.25 -7.60 8.93
CA LYS A 47 15.68 -7.71 8.64
C LYS A 47 16.49 -6.92 9.65
N PHE A 48 17.72 -7.34 9.88
CA PHE A 48 18.63 -6.61 10.75
C PHE A 48 18.82 -5.18 10.25
N GLY A 49 18.60 -4.20 11.14
CA GLY A 49 18.67 -2.77 10.82
C GLY A 49 17.33 -2.13 10.44
N ASP A 50 16.24 -2.89 10.35
CA ASP A 50 14.91 -2.31 10.17
C ASP A 50 14.45 -1.52 11.41
N SER A 51 13.67 -0.48 11.14
CA SER A 51 12.88 0.26 12.12
C SER A 51 11.49 0.51 11.55
N TYR A 52 10.49 0.76 12.40
CA TYR A 52 9.15 1.10 11.89
C TYR A 52 9.10 2.41 11.12
N PHE A 53 10.04 3.32 11.38
CA PHE A 53 10.21 4.53 10.55
C PHE A 53 10.65 4.15 9.14
N TYR A 54 11.76 3.41 9.03
CA TYR A 54 12.29 2.97 7.74
C TYR A 54 11.28 2.13 6.94
N LEU A 55 10.60 1.18 7.60
CA LEU A 55 9.59 0.36 6.95
C LEU A 55 8.44 1.22 6.42
N ALA A 56 7.93 2.16 7.21
CA ALA A 56 6.82 3.01 6.79
C ALA A 56 7.20 3.95 5.64
N THR A 57 8.33 4.65 5.73
CA THR A 57 8.67 5.73 4.79
C THR A 57 9.36 5.22 3.53
N THR A 58 10.18 4.18 3.65
CA THR A 58 11.07 3.73 2.58
C THR A 58 10.60 2.40 2.00
N ALA A 59 10.40 1.37 2.82
CA ALA A 59 10.04 0.04 2.31
C ALA A 59 8.59 -0.02 1.77
N TYR A 60 7.68 0.72 2.39
CA TYR A 60 6.26 0.81 2.01
C TYR A 60 5.84 2.19 1.52
N GLU A 61 6.79 3.08 1.24
CA GLU A 61 6.59 4.36 0.55
C GLU A 61 5.43 5.22 1.10
N ASN A 62 5.25 5.24 2.43
CA ASN A 62 4.18 5.95 3.15
C ASN A 62 2.75 5.41 2.91
N LEU A 63 2.59 4.17 2.41
CA LEU A 63 1.30 3.47 2.37
C LEU A 63 0.83 2.96 3.74
N THR A 64 1.72 3.06 4.74
CA THR A 64 1.46 2.84 6.16
C THR A 64 2.12 3.95 6.98
N ASN A 65 2.02 3.90 8.31
CA ASN A 65 2.80 4.79 9.18
C ASN A 65 3.37 4.03 10.39
N SER A 66 4.43 4.57 10.97
CA SER A 66 5.15 3.94 12.08
C SER A 66 4.29 3.74 13.31
N LYS A 67 3.39 4.69 13.59
CA LYS A 67 2.45 4.57 14.72
C LYS A 67 1.54 3.34 14.56
N LYS A 68 1.06 3.07 13.36
CA LYS A 68 0.19 1.93 13.09
C LYS A 68 0.95 0.61 13.11
N LEU A 69 2.21 0.62 12.70
CA LEU A 69 3.12 -0.52 12.87
C LEU A 69 3.32 -0.85 14.36
N GLU A 70 3.57 0.15 15.20
CA GLU A 70 3.68 -0.04 16.66
C GLU A 70 2.39 -0.59 17.27
N ASP A 71 1.24 -0.02 16.91
CA ASP A 71 -0.06 -0.42 17.46
C ASP A 71 -0.41 -1.89 17.15
N LEU A 72 0.01 -2.41 15.99
CA LEU A 72 -0.29 -3.79 15.58
C LEU A 72 0.81 -4.80 15.90
N ASN A 73 1.97 -4.35 16.38
CA ASN A 73 3.08 -5.21 16.76
C ASN A 73 3.58 -4.84 18.17
N PRO A 74 2.73 -4.96 19.20
CA PRO A 74 3.10 -4.62 20.55
C PRO A 74 4.23 -5.52 21.07
N GLY A 75 5.12 -4.95 21.88
CA GLY A 75 6.23 -5.68 22.51
C GLY A 75 7.55 -5.67 21.73
N LEU A 76 7.59 -5.02 20.56
CA LEU A 76 8.82 -4.78 19.81
C LEU A 76 9.28 -3.32 19.96
N SER A 77 10.59 -3.11 20.01
CA SER A 77 11.16 -1.76 20.00
C SER A 77 11.03 -1.13 18.61
N PRO A 78 10.47 0.08 18.47
CA PRO A 78 10.23 0.69 17.16
C PRO A 78 11.51 1.06 16.39
N PHE A 79 12.65 1.15 17.09
CA PHE A 79 13.93 1.61 16.53
C PHE A 79 14.95 0.50 16.27
N LEU A 80 14.83 -0.63 16.98
CA LEU A 80 15.77 -1.74 16.95
C LEU A 80 14.98 -3.03 16.89
N LEU A 81 14.47 -3.34 15.70
CA LEU A 81 13.68 -4.53 15.49
C LEU A 81 14.59 -5.77 15.44
N PRO A 82 14.24 -6.87 16.14
CA PRO A 82 14.98 -8.12 16.06
C PRO A 82 14.81 -8.72 14.65
N GLY A 83 15.91 -9.12 14.02
CA GLY A 83 15.85 -9.81 12.73
C GLY A 83 15.09 -11.14 12.81
N GLU A 84 14.57 -11.60 11.67
CA GLU A 84 13.88 -12.88 11.50
C GLU A 84 12.58 -13.03 12.32
N VAL A 85 12.03 -11.91 12.78
CA VAL A 85 10.72 -11.88 13.45
C VAL A 85 9.63 -11.43 12.47
N PRO A 86 8.56 -12.22 12.27
CA PRO A 86 7.44 -11.80 11.44
C PRO A 86 6.62 -10.72 12.16
N ILE A 87 6.28 -9.66 11.43
CA ILE A 87 5.40 -8.59 11.87
C ILE A 87 4.25 -8.37 10.88
N VAL A 88 3.21 -7.69 11.34
CA VAL A 88 2.12 -7.20 10.51
C VAL A 88 2.41 -5.78 10.05
N VAL A 89 2.47 -5.57 8.74
CA VAL A 89 2.50 -4.25 8.12
C VAL A 89 1.09 -3.90 7.63
N PRO A 90 0.39 -2.96 8.27
CA PRO A 90 -0.95 -2.56 7.87
C PRO A 90 -0.93 -1.49 6.80
N LEU A 91 -1.35 -1.81 5.58
CA LEU A 91 -1.51 -0.84 4.51
C LEU A 91 -2.89 -0.18 4.58
N PHE A 92 -2.95 1.14 4.46
CA PHE A 92 -4.22 1.86 4.41
C PHE A 92 -4.96 1.57 3.11
N CYS A 93 -6.25 1.28 3.22
CA CYS A 93 -7.12 1.05 2.07
C CYS A 93 -8.54 1.51 2.36
N ARG A 94 -9.44 1.38 1.39
CA ARG A 94 -10.86 1.65 1.57
C ARG A 94 -11.69 0.76 0.65
N CYS A 95 -12.88 0.39 1.11
CA CYS A 95 -13.86 -0.29 0.27
C CYS A 95 -14.77 0.74 -0.42
N PRO A 96 -15.17 0.49 -1.69
CA PRO A 96 -16.20 1.29 -2.34
C PRO A 96 -17.48 1.32 -1.51
N SER A 97 -18.07 2.51 -1.38
CA SER A 97 -19.40 2.68 -0.81
C SER A 97 -20.48 2.10 -1.73
N LYS A 98 -21.68 1.84 -1.19
CA LYS A 98 -22.83 1.39 -1.99
C LYS A 98 -23.10 2.31 -3.19
N ASN A 99 -23.00 3.62 -3.01
CA ASN A 99 -23.20 4.59 -4.08
C ASN A 99 -22.14 4.49 -5.18
N GLN A 100 -20.88 4.24 -4.81
CA GLN A 100 -19.80 4.04 -5.78
C GLN A 100 -19.98 2.73 -6.54
N LEU A 101 -20.37 1.65 -5.87
CA LEU A 101 -20.68 0.37 -6.50
C LEU A 101 -21.84 0.50 -7.50
N ASN A 102 -22.91 1.23 -7.13
CA ASN A 102 -24.05 1.51 -8.02
C ASN A 102 -23.65 2.32 -9.27
N LYS A 103 -22.56 3.09 -9.19
CA LYS A 103 -21.95 3.80 -10.33
C LYS A 103 -20.92 2.95 -11.08
N GLY A 104 -20.75 1.67 -10.73
CA GLY A 104 -19.81 0.76 -11.38
C GLY A 104 -18.36 0.85 -10.90
N ILE A 105 -18.07 1.63 -9.86
CA ILE A 105 -16.72 1.75 -9.28
C ILE A 105 -16.43 0.50 -8.44
N LYS A 106 -15.55 -0.36 -8.93
CA LYS A 106 -15.19 -1.64 -8.29
C LYS A 106 -13.95 -1.58 -7.41
N TYR A 107 -13.06 -0.60 -7.67
CA TYR A 107 -11.77 -0.49 -7.03
C TYR A 107 -11.51 0.96 -6.60
N LEU A 108 -10.76 1.13 -5.52
CA LEU A 108 -10.22 2.42 -5.07
C LEU A 108 -8.70 2.31 -5.03
N ILE A 109 -8.02 3.42 -5.31
CA ILE A 109 -6.56 3.50 -5.26
C ILE A 109 -6.18 4.27 -3.99
N THR A 110 -5.37 3.64 -3.13
CA THR A 110 -4.64 4.38 -2.09
C THR A 110 -3.43 5.02 -2.75
N TYR A 111 -3.35 6.35 -2.70
CA TYR A 111 -2.29 7.11 -3.33
C TYR A 111 -1.65 8.06 -2.32
N VAL A 112 -0.32 8.02 -2.24
CA VAL A 112 0.47 8.93 -1.41
C VAL A 112 0.73 10.21 -2.21
N TRP A 113 0.24 11.33 -1.68
CA TRP A 113 0.38 12.65 -2.31
C TRP A 113 1.84 13.08 -2.41
N GLN A 114 2.23 13.61 -3.57
CA GLN A 114 3.57 14.08 -3.89
C GLN A 114 3.64 15.62 -3.91
N ASN A 115 4.84 16.19 -3.77
CA ASN A 115 5.03 17.64 -3.65
C ASN A 115 4.44 18.48 -4.81
N ASN A 116 4.35 17.90 -6.02
CA ASN A 116 3.85 18.58 -7.22
C ASN A 116 2.44 18.14 -7.62
N ASP A 117 1.77 17.35 -6.78
CA ASP A 117 0.42 16.89 -7.09
C ASP A 117 -0.60 18.01 -6.93
N ASN A 118 -1.61 17.96 -7.78
CA ASN A 118 -2.88 18.64 -7.59
C ASN A 118 -4.00 17.70 -8.05
N VAL A 119 -5.24 18.03 -7.69
CA VAL A 119 -6.41 17.17 -7.97
C VAL A 119 -6.53 16.88 -9.47
N SER A 120 -6.34 17.89 -10.33
CA SER A 120 -6.45 17.70 -11.77
C SER A 120 -5.39 16.74 -12.31
N LEU A 121 -4.12 16.91 -11.93
CA LEU A 121 -3.03 16.04 -12.38
C LEU A 121 -3.24 14.59 -11.92
N VAL A 122 -3.63 14.39 -10.67
CA VAL A 122 -3.87 13.06 -10.10
C VAL A 122 -5.09 12.40 -10.75
N SER A 123 -6.18 13.16 -10.95
CA SER A 123 -7.37 12.66 -11.66
C SER A 123 -7.05 12.26 -13.09
N THR A 124 -6.30 13.07 -13.84
CA THR A 124 -5.87 12.72 -15.20
C THR A 124 -4.98 11.47 -15.20
N LYS A 125 -4.03 11.36 -14.26
CA LYS A 125 -3.13 10.22 -14.12
C LYS A 125 -3.86 8.89 -13.96
N PHE A 126 -5.00 8.89 -13.26
CA PHE A 126 -5.80 7.68 -13.00
C PHE A 126 -7.11 7.61 -13.79
N GLY A 127 -7.37 8.55 -14.70
CA GLY A 127 -8.62 8.59 -15.47
C GLY A 127 -9.88 8.75 -14.60
N ALA A 128 -9.78 9.47 -13.48
CA ALA A 128 -10.90 9.74 -12.58
C ALA A 128 -11.58 11.08 -12.93
N SER A 129 -12.90 11.16 -12.75
CA SER A 129 -13.75 12.34 -13.03
C SER A 129 -14.64 12.71 -11.86
#